data_AF-A0ABC8K8F7-F1
#
_entry.id   AF-A0ABC8K8F7-F1
#
_cell.length_a   1.000
_cell.length_b   1.000
_cell.length_c   1.000
_cell.angle_alpha   90.00
_cell.angle_beta   90.00
_cell.angle_gamma   90.00
#
_symmetry.space_group_name_H-M   'P 1'
#
loop_
_entity.id
_entity.type
_entity.pdbx_description
1 polymer ?
#
loop_
_entity_poly.entity_id
_entity_poly.type
_entity_poly.pdbx_seq_one_letter_code
_entity_poly.pdbx_strand_id
1 'polypeptide(L)'
;MSHCEVPPLIEAQVEMGSANEVEQKSLFKQEEDAKQIKEASLMEQGSLSPTFPQHTTKSPKNSVLKSIKIVILSNKLNLLLPFGPLAILVHYMIDSKGWVFLLSLIGITPLAERLGYATEQLAFYTGPTVGGLLNATFGNVTELIISIFALKNGMIRVVQLTLLGSILSNMLLVLGCAFFCGGLVFYQKDQVFDKGFAVVNSGLLLMAVMGILFPAVLHYTHSEVHAGSSELALSRFSSCIMLIAYAAYLFFQLKSQSNSYSPLEEETNQNEETSEDEDPEISKWESIIWLSILTAWVSLLSGYLVDAIEGASVSWNIPIAFISVILLPIVGNAAEHAGAIMFAMKDKLDLSLGVAIGSSIQISMFAVSNMNTLQEQYLYHLWPTKLVG
;
A
#
# COMPACT_ATOMS: atom_id res chain seq x y z
N MET A 1 48.04 6.41 95.47
CA MET A 1 47.62 7.79 95.79
C MET A 1 47.86 8.63 94.55
N SER A 2 46.87 9.47 94.25
CA SER A 2 46.67 10.26 93.02
C SER A 2 47.86 11.12 92.56
N HIS A 3 48.07 11.20 91.25
CA HIS A 3 48.69 12.36 90.61
C HIS A 3 47.89 12.76 89.35
N CYS A 4 47.37 13.98 89.38
CA CYS A 4 46.96 14.78 88.23
C CYS A 4 48.19 15.45 87.58
N GLU A 5 48.25 15.57 86.25
CA GLU A 5 48.59 16.80 85.50
C GLU A 5 48.52 16.62 83.95
N VAL A 6 47.65 17.43 83.32
CA VAL A 6 47.70 18.29 82.10
C VAL A 6 48.58 17.91 80.85
N PRO A 7 48.10 18.14 79.58
CA PRO A 7 48.73 17.70 78.32
C PRO A 7 49.52 18.82 77.58
N PRO A 8 50.24 18.52 76.47
CA PRO A 8 50.71 19.54 75.53
C PRO A 8 49.88 19.60 74.23
N LEU A 9 49.45 20.83 73.92
CA LEU A 9 48.96 21.33 72.65
C LEU A 9 50.10 21.43 71.61
N ILE A 10 50.23 20.53 70.64
CA ILE A 10 50.86 20.81 69.33
C ILE A 10 50.31 19.81 68.28
N GLU A 11 49.17 20.10 67.65
CA GLU A 11 48.81 19.44 66.37
C GLU A 11 47.70 20.14 65.56
N ALA A 12 47.34 21.40 65.87
CA ALA A 12 46.19 22.07 65.23
C ALA A 12 46.54 23.22 64.27
N GLN A 13 47.79 23.34 63.79
CA GLN A 13 48.20 24.47 62.94
C GLN A 13 48.71 24.10 61.54
N VAL A 14 48.73 22.81 61.15
CA VAL A 14 49.19 22.41 59.81
C VAL A 14 48.02 22.08 58.85
N GLU A 15 46.83 21.73 59.35
CA GLU A 15 45.70 21.34 58.47
C GLU A 15 44.79 22.49 58.00
N MET A 16 44.81 23.67 58.62
CA MET A 16 43.95 24.79 58.17
C MET A 16 44.50 25.61 56.98
N GLY A 17 45.75 25.39 56.55
CA GLY A 17 46.34 26.09 55.40
C GLY A 17 45.95 25.49 54.05
N SER A 18 45.73 24.17 53.99
CA SER A 18 45.50 23.45 52.73
C SER A 18 44.04 23.48 52.27
N ALA A 19 43.07 23.65 53.17
CA ALA A 19 41.65 23.65 52.81
C ALA A 19 41.24 24.94 52.08
N ASN A 20 41.72 26.10 52.55
CA ASN A 20 41.40 27.40 51.96
C ASN A 20 41.98 27.59 50.55
N GLU A 21 43.12 26.98 50.24
CA GLU A 21 43.77 27.06 48.92
C GLU A 21 43.06 26.20 47.86
N VAL A 22 42.47 25.07 48.27
CA VAL A 22 41.68 24.19 47.39
C VAL A 22 40.30 24.82 47.12
N GLU A 23 39.68 25.42 48.13
CA GLU A 23 38.41 26.13 47.96
C GLU A 23 38.56 27.36 47.05
N GLN A 24 39.61 28.18 47.23
CA GLN A 24 39.89 29.30 46.33
C GLN A 24 40.13 28.86 44.89
N LYS A 25 40.91 27.79 44.66
CA LYS A 25 41.15 27.26 43.30
C LYS A 25 39.87 26.74 42.64
N SER A 26 38.94 26.17 43.42
CA SER A 26 37.66 25.70 42.89
C SER A 26 36.72 26.85 42.51
N LEU A 27 36.73 27.94 43.30
CA LEU A 27 35.92 29.13 43.08
C LEU A 27 36.43 29.95 41.88
N PHE A 28 37.74 30.08 41.73
CA PHE A 28 38.35 30.70 40.54
C PHE A 28 38.06 29.91 39.25
N LYS A 29 38.04 28.57 39.32
CA LYS A 29 37.73 27.72 38.18
C LYS A 29 36.25 27.79 37.78
N GLN A 30 35.33 27.86 38.75
CA GLN A 30 33.92 28.11 38.46
C GLN A 30 33.66 29.49 37.87
N GLU A 31 34.42 30.51 38.26
CA GLU A 31 34.29 31.87 37.70
C GLU A 31 34.86 31.99 36.29
N GLU A 32 35.94 31.26 35.96
CA GLU A 32 36.46 31.11 34.58
C GLU A 32 35.49 30.33 33.68
N ASP A 33 34.93 29.22 34.15
CA ASP A 33 33.94 28.43 33.40
C ASP A 33 32.65 29.25 33.16
N ALA A 34 32.21 30.03 34.16
CA ALA A 34 31.07 30.93 34.01
C ALA A 34 31.34 32.10 33.03
N LYS A 35 32.58 32.60 32.96
CA LYS A 35 32.99 33.59 31.96
C LYS A 35 33.06 33.00 30.55
N GLN A 36 33.57 31.77 30.39
CA GLN A 36 33.58 31.09 29.09
C GLN A 36 32.17 30.78 28.58
N ILE A 37 31.24 30.38 29.45
CA ILE A 37 29.83 30.15 29.08
C ILE A 37 29.15 31.48 28.70
N LYS A 38 29.51 32.58 29.37
CA LYS A 38 28.98 33.92 29.09
C LYS A 38 29.58 34.54 27.81
N GLU A 39 30.84 34.28 27.51
CA GLU A 39 31.49 34.68 26.24
C GLU A 39 31.01 33.81 25.06
N ALA A 40 30.77 32.51 25.26
CA ALA A 40 30.18 31.64 24.24
C ALA A 40 28.74 32.04 23.90
N SER A 41 27.95 32.42 24.90
CA SER A 41 26.57 32.94 24.69
C SER A 41 26.54 34.36 24.12
N LEU A 42 27.54 35.21 24.40
CA LEU A 42 27.70 36.52 23.77
C LEU A 42 28.21 36.42 22.32
N MET A 43 28.96 35.38 21.96
CA MET A 43 29.35 35.10 20.57
C MET A 43 28.21 34.51 19.74
N GLU A 44 27.29 33.74 20.34
CA GLU A 44 26.05 33.30 19.66
C GLU A 44 25.05 34.43 19.40
N GLN A 45 25.06 35.49 20.21
CA GLN A 45 24.14 36.64 20.05
C GLN A 45 24.62 37.71 19.05
N GLY A 46 25.83 37.58 18.51
CA GLY A 46 26.45 38.57 17.60
C GLY A 46 26.23 38.35 16.09
N SER A 47 25.51 37.31 15.67
CA SER A 47 25.31 36.99 14.23
C SER A 47 23.85 36.85 13.78
N LEU A 48 22.89 37.32 14.59
CA LEU A 48 21.50 37.46 14.15
C LEU A 48 21.33 38.72 13.28
N SER A 49 21.76 38.63 12.03
CA SER A 49 20.94 39.24 10.97
C SER A 49 19.58 38.55 11.00
N PRO A 50 18.45 39.27 10.92
CA PRO A 50 17.15 38.63 10.79
C PRO A 50 17.09 38.03 9.38
N THR A 51 17.63 36.84 9.21
CA THR A 51 17.23 35.98 8.10
C THR A 51 15.79 35.61 8.43
N PHE A 52 14.86 36.48 8.01
CA PHE A 52 13.50 36.07 7.75
C PHE A 52 13.58 34.66 7.15
N PRO A 53 12.79 33.67 7.62
CA PRO A 53 12.67 32.45 6.87
C PRO A 53 12.26 32.88 5.47
N GLN A 54 13.20 32.77 4.53
CA GLN A 54 12.87 32.78 3.12
C GLN A 54 12.06 31.51 2.96
N HIS A 55 10.76 31.65 3.20
CA HIS A 55 9.75 30.89 2.52
C HIS A 55 10.12 31.11 1.05
N THR A 56 10.94 30.21 0.51
CA THR A 56 11.17 30.15 -0.92
C THR A 56 9.79 29.90 -1.45
N THR A 57 9.17 30.97 -1.93
CA THR A 57 7.96 30.92 -2.72
C THR A 57 8.40 30.26 -4.01
N LYS A 58 8.60 28.94 -3.97
CA LYS A 58 8.64 28.12 -5.17
C LYS A 58 7.37 28.48 -5.90
N SER A 59 7.51 29.21 -7.00
CA SER A 59 6.40 29.59 -7.86
C SER A 59 5.49 28.38 -8.02
N PRO A 60 4.18 28.48 -7.76
CA PRO A 60 3.28 27.33 -7.80
C PRO A 60 3.34 26.63 -9.18
N LYS A 61 3.68 27.38 -10.24
CA LYS A 61 3.92 26.84 -11.58
C LYS A 61 5.11 25.86 -11.65
N ASN A 62 6.19 26.11 -10.92
CA ASN A 62 7.37 25.23 -10.91
C ASN A 62 7.14 23.98 -10.05
N SER A 63 6.34 24.08 -8.99
CA SER A 63 5.92 22.91 -8.21
C SER A 63 4.99 22.01 -9.04
N VAL A 64 3.96 22.60 -9.65
CA VAL A 64 2.99 21.87 -10.48
C VAL A 64 3.65 21.24 -11.71
N LEU A 65 4.57 21.93 -12.39
CA LEU A 65 5.32 21.33 -13.51
C LEU A 65 6.24 20.20 -13.06
N LYS A 66 6.84 20.31 -11.87
CA LYS A 66 7.66 19.23 -11.29
C LYS A 66 6.77 18.03 -10.94
N SER A 67 5.62 18.25 -10.32
CA SER A 67 4.64 17.20 -10.01
C SER A 67 4.07 16.53 -11.27
N ILE A 68 3.77 17.30 -12.32
CA ILE A 68 3.36 16.76 -13.63
C ILE A 68 4.47 15.88 -14.21
N LYS A 69 5.73 16.34 -14.18
CA LYS A 69 6.85 15.56 -14.71
C LYS A 69 7.10 14.29 -13.90
N ILE A 70 6.99 14.35 -12.57
CA ILE A 70 7.17 13.19 -11.70
C ILE A 70 6.06 12.17 -11.93
N VAL A 71 4.80 12.60 -11.90
CA VAL A 71 3.67 11.68 -12.08
C VAL A 71 3.68 11.14 -13.51
N ILE A 72 3.69 11.99 -14.54
CA ILE A 72 3.51 11.53 -15.94
C ILE A 72 4.79 11.00 -16.61
N LEU A 73 6.00 11.39 -16.19
CA LEU A 73 7.24 11.04 -16.92
C LEU A 73 8.28 10.26 -16.11
N SER A 74 8.04 9.96 -14.82
CA SER A 74 9.06 9.27 -14.00
C SER A 74 9.19 7.77 -14.31
N ASN A 75 8.10 7.06 -14.62
CA ASN A 75 8.15 5.62 -14.87
C ASN A 75 8.19 5.27 -16.37
N LYS A 76 8.98 4.26 -16.72
CA LYS A 76 9.06 3.66 -18.07
C LYS A 76 7.70 3.16 -18.55
N LEU A 77 6.82 2.74 -17.65
CA LEU A 77 5.45 2.34 -17.98
C LEU A 77 4.61 3.49 -18.57
N ASN A 78 4.92 4.75 -18.26
CA ASN A 78 4.18 5.89 -18.80
C ASN A 78 4.33 6.06 -20.32
N LEU A 79 5.27 5.34 -20.94
CA LEU A 79 5.33 5.19 -22.40
C LEU A 79 4.03 4.57 -22.97
N LEU A 80 3.28 3.83 -22.15
CA LEU A 80 2.02 3.18 -22.51
C LEU A 80 0.79 4.12 -22.35
N LEU A 81 0.96 5.30 -21.75
CA LEU A 81 -0.14 6.24 -21.51
C LEU A 81 -0.85 6.72 -22.80
N PRO A 82 -0.16 6.95 -23.94
CA PRO A 82 -0.81 7.31 -25.21
C PRO A 82 -1.78 6.26 -25.74
N PHE A 83 -1.68 4.99 -25.31
CA PHE A 83 -2.57 3.92 -25.77
C PHE A 83 -4.01 4.09 -25.27
N GLY A 84 -4.23 4.77 -24.14
CA GLY A 84 -5.56 5.10 -23.64
C GLY A 84 -6.36 6.00 -24.60
N PRO A 85 -5.89 7.23 -24.90
CA PRO A 85 -6.50 8.07 -25.94
C PRO A 85 -6.62 7.38 -27.30
N LEU A 86 -5.62 6.56 -27.67
CA LEU A 86 -5.65 5.80 -28.93
C LEU A 86 -6.79 4.77 -28.95
N ALA A 87 -7.11 4.13 -27.83
CA ALA A 87 -8.23 3.20 -27.72
C ALA A 87 -9.57 3.90 -28.04
N ILE A 88 -9.75 5.11 -27.51
CA ILE A 88 -10.93 5.95 -27.78
C ILE A 88 -10.99 6.33 -29.26
N LEU A 89 -9.85 6.72 -29.85
CA LEU A 89 -9.79 7.05 -31.28
C LEU A 89 -10.15 5.85 -32.17
N VAL A 90 -9.60 4.67 -31.86
CA VAL A 90 -9.88 3.43 -32.60
C VAL A 90 -11.33 3.02 -32.47
N HIS A 91 -11.94 3.21 -31.30
CA HIS A 91 -13.37 2.96 -31.09
C HIS A 91 -14.24 3.81 -32.05
N TYR A 92 -13.94 5.10 -32.20
CA TYR A 92 -14.72 5.97 -33.08
C TYR A 92 -14.39 5.84 -34.59
N MET A 93 -13.17 5.43 -34.95
CA MET A 93 -12.72 5.40 -36.35
C MET A 93 -12.85 4.03 -37.02
N ILE A 94 -12.50 2.96 -36.29
CA ILE A 94 -12.29 1.62 -36.85
C ILE A 94 -13.35 0.63 -36.32
N ASP A 95 -13.90 0.88 -35.13
CA ASP A 95 -14.86 0.01 -34.42
C ASP A 95 -14.40 -1.46 -34.27
N SER A 96 -13.09 -1.68 -34.27
CA SER A 96 -12.54 -3.02 -34.04
C SER A 96 -12.40 -3.30 -32.55
N LYS A 97 -13.39 -4.03 -32.00
CA LYS A 97 -13.46 -4.36 -30.57
C LYS A 97 -12.20 -5.05 -30.03
N GLY A 98 -11.54 -5.91 -30.81
CA GLY A 98 -10.27 -6.53 -30.39
C GLY A 98 -9.15 -5.52 -30.15
N TRP A 99 -9.00 -4.52 -31.03
CA TRP A 99 -8.02 -3.46 -30.85
C TRP A 99 -8.42 -2.49 -29.74
N VAL A 100 -9.70 -2.12 -29.64
CA VAL A 100 -10.19 -1.27 -28.53
C VAL A 100 -9.90 -1.92 -27.19
N PHE A 101 -10.13 -3.24 -27.06
CA PHE A 101 -9.82 -3.98 -25.85
C PHE A 101 -8.33 -3.95 -25.53
N LEU A 102 -7.45 -4.29 -26.48
CA LEU A 102 -6.00 -4.30 -26.25
C LEU A 102 -5.44 -2.93 -25.88
N LEU A 103 -5.84 -1.90 -26.61
CA LEU A 103 -5.35 -0.54 -26.40
C LEU A 103 -5.85 0.02 -25.06
N SER A 104 -7.10 -0.28 -24.69
CA SER A 104 -7.64 0.08 -23.37
C SER A 104 -6.89 -0.66 -22.26
N LEU A 105 -6.63 -1.96 -22.44
CA LEU A 105 -5.90 -2.79 -21.49
C LEU A 105 -4.50 -2.22 -21.23
N ILE A 106 -3.74 -1.94 -22.30
CA ILE A 106 -2.39 -1.35 -22.23
C ILE A 106 -2.43 0.07 -21.67
N GLY A 107 -3.45 0.86 -22.04
CA GLY A 107 -3.61 2.24 -21.56
C GLY A 107 -3.95 2.32 -20.07
N ILE A 108 -4.63 1.33 -19.50
CA ILE A 108 -4.97 1.27 -18.07
C ILE A 108 -3.74 0.91 -17.23
N THR A 109 -2.83 0.05 -17.71
CA THR A 109 -1.64 -0.39 -16.96
C THR A 109 -0.84 0.75 -16.32
N PRO A 110 -0.39 1.80 -17.05
CA PRO A 110 0.36 2.90 -16.43
C PRO A 110 -0.50 3.77 -15.52
N LEU A 111 -1.81 3.87 -15.77
CA LEU A 111 -2.71 4.65 -14.91
C LEU A 111 -2.91 3.95 -13.57
N ALA A 112 -3.07 2.63 -13.58
CA ALA A 112 -3.18 1.81 -12.38
C ALA A 112 -1.92 1.94 -11.51
N GLU A 113 -0.74 1.89 -12.15
CA GLU A 113 0.53 2.11 -11.46
C GLU A 113 0.62 3.51 -10.84
N ARG A 114 0.23 4.55 -11.59
CA ARG A 114 0.26 5.93 -11.08
C ARG A 114 -0.76 6.20 -9.99
N LEU A 115 -1.88 5.48 -10.02
CA LEU A 115 -2.93 5.59 -9.03
C LEU A 115 -2.47 4.96 -7.70
N GLY A 116 -1.76 3.83 -7.75
CA GLY A 116 -1.05 3.26 -6.61
C GLY A 116 -0.04 4.24 -6.01
N TYR A 117 0.85 4.80 -6.83
CA TYR A 117 1.81 5.82 -6.39
C TYR A 117 1.13 7.05 -5.73
N ALA A 118 0.09 7.60 -6.34
CA ALA A 118 -0.63 8.75 -5.76
C ALA A 118 -1.30 8.42 -4.43
N THR A 119 -1.75 7.18 -4.26
CA THR A 119 -2.33 6.67 -3.01
C THR A 119 -1.27 6.58 -1.91
N GLU A 120 -0.10 6.05 -2.24
CA GLU A 120 1.04 5.97 -1.33
C GLU A 120 1.50 7.36 -0.88
N GLN A 121 1.65 8.30 -1.82
CA GLN A 121 1.98 9.69 -1.53
C GLN A 121 0.95 10.37 -0.61
N LEU A 122 -0.34 10.04 -0.76
CA LEU A 122 -1.39 10.54 0.12
C LEU A 122 -1.33 9.90 1.52
N ALA A 123 -0.90 8.63 1.62
CA ALA A 123 -0.80 7.90 2.87
C ALA A 123 0.18 8.57 3.86
N PHE A 124 1.30 9.13 3.37
CA PHE A 124 2.25 9.90 4.19
C PHE A 124 1.61 11.06 4.97
N TYR A 125 0.54 11.67 4.44
CA TYR A 125 -0.11 12.83 5.05
C TYR A 125 -1.33 12.51 5.92
N THR A 126 -1.72 11.24 6.02
CA THR A 126 -2.98 10.82 6.67
C THR A 126 -2.76 10.00 7.93
N GLY A 127 -1.50 9.66 8.24
CA GLY A 127 -1.10 8.86 9.39
C GLY A 127 -1.29 7.36 9.16
N PRO A 128 -0.70 6.49 10.01
CA PRO A 128 -0.61 5.05 9.74
C PRO A 128 -1.97 4.37 9.53
N THR A 129 -2.97 4.71 10.36
CA THR A 129 -4.30 4.09 10.32
C THR A 129 -5.07 4.43 9.06
N VAL A 130 -5.14 5.72 8.71
CA VAL A 130 -5.92 6.20 7.54
C VAL A 130 -5.13 5.91 6.25
N GLY A 131 -3.81 6.05 6.28
CA GLY A 131 -2.94 5.70 5.17
C GLY A 131 -3.01 4.22 4.81
N GLY A 132 -3.02 3.32 5.82
CA GLY A 132 -3.22 1.89 5.59
C GLY A 132 -4.59 1.57 4.98
N LEU A 133 -5.66 2.23 5.44
CA LEU A 133 -7.01 2.05 4.88
C LEU A 133 -7.13 2.61 3.44
N LEU A 134 -6.48 3.75 3.18
CA LEU A 134 -6.39 4.34 1.84
C LEU A 134 -5.63 3.41 0.91
N ASN A 135 -4.49 2.86 1.34
CA ASN A 135 -3.71 1.95 0.52
C ASN A 135 -4.46 0.65 0.21
N ALA A 136 -5.16 0.08 1.21
CA ALA A 136 -6.05 -1.05 0.96
C ALA A 136 -7.08 -0.66 -0.12
N THR A 137 -7.89 0.37 0.13
CA THR A 137 -9.02 0.69 -0.75
C THR A 137 -8.60 1.13 -2.15
N PHE A 138 -7.64 2.07 -2.24
CA PHE A 138 -7.21 2.67 -3.49
C PHE A 138 -6.11 1.87 -4.22
N GLY A 139 -5.36 1.00 -3.55
CA GLY A 139 -4.44 0.08 -4.21
C GLY A 139 -5.14 -0.87 -5.19
N ASN A 140 -6.35 -1.32 -4.81
CA ASN A 140 -7.20 -2.21 -5.61
C ASN A 140 -8.31 -1.50 -6.40
N VAL A 141 -8.28 -0.16 -6.50
CA VAL A 141 -9.41 0.59 -7.09
C VAL A 141 -9.56 0.35 -8.59
N THR A 142 -8.48 0.09 -9.31
CA THR A 142 -8.53 -0.20 -10.75
C THR A 142 -9.38 -1.44 -11.01
N GLU A 143 -9.15 -2.51 -10.24
CA GLU A 143 -9.96 -3.74 -10.32
C GLU A 143 -11.40 -3.49 -9.92
N LEU A 144 -11.64 -2.72 -8.86
CA LEU A 144 -12.99 -2.39 -8.40
C LEU A 144 -13.76 -1.61 -9.48
N ILE A 145 -13.11 -0.66 -10.15
CA ILE A 145 -13.72 0.12 -11.24
C ILE A 145 -14.08 -0.79 -12.42
N ILE A 146 -13.14 -1.63 -12.89
CA ILE A 146 -13.40 -2.58 -13.99
C ILE A 146 -14.56 -3.50 -13.62
N SER A 147 -14.60 -3.97 -12.37
CA SER A 147 -15.67 -4.82 -11.83
C SER A 147 -17.02 -4.12 -11.79
N ILE A 148 -17.08 -2.86 -11.35
CA ILE A 148 -18.31 -2.06 -11.32
C ILE A 148 -18.86 -1.85 -12.73
N PHE A 149 -18.01 -1.54 -13.72
CA PHE A 149 -18.45 -1.40 -15.12
C PHE A 149 -18.95 -2.73 -15.69
N ALA A 150 -18.25 -3.83 -15.44
CA ALA A 150 -18.71 -5.15 -15.88
C ALA A 150 -20.04 -5.56 -15.22
N LEU A 151 -20.25 -5.25 -13.93
CA LEU A 151 -21.53 -5.45 -13.26
C LEU A 151 -22.65 -4.59 -13.88
N LYS A 152 -22.37 -3.32 -14.19
CA LYS A 152 -23.32 -2.40 -14.83
C LYS A 152 -23.77 -2.91 -16.20
N ASN A 153 -22.91 -3.64 -16.91
CA ASN A 153 -23.21 -4.28 -18.18
C ASN A 153 -23.79 -5.71 -18.03
N GLY A 154 -24.13 -6.13 -16.80
CA GLY A 154 -24.70 -7.46 -16.53
C GLY A 154 -23.72 -8.62 -16.68
N MET A 155 -22.41 -8.36 -16.84
CA MET A 155 -21.38 -9.38 -17.03
C MET A 155 -20.90 -9.98 -15.71
N ILE A 156 -21.82 -10.52 -14.91
CA ILE A 156 -21.54 -11.09 -13.58
C ILE A 156 -20.42 -12.14 -13.66
N ARG A 157 -20.45 -12.98 -14.70
CA ARG A 157 -19.45 -14.02 -14.90
C ARG A 157 -18.04 -13.46 -15.13
N VAL A 158 -17.92 -12.35 -15.87
CA VAL A 158 -16.63 -11.67 -16.06
C VAL A 158 -16.11 -11.23 -14.71
N VAL A 159 -16.94 -10.61 -13.87
CA VAL A 159 -16.50 -10.05 -12.59
C VAL A 159 -16.05 -11.15 -11.63
N GLN A 160 -16.82 -12.25 -11.51
CA GLN A 160 -16.44 -13.41 -10.70
C GLN A 160 -15.08 -13.98 -11.12
N LEU A 161 -14.87 -14.11 -12.42
CA LEU A 161 -13.64 -14.65 -12.98
C LEU A 161 -12.46 -13.68 -12.81
N THR A 162 -12.68 -12.37 -12.90
CA THR A 162 -11.66 -11.35 -12.64
C THR A 162 -11.22 -11.36 -11.17
N LEU A 163 -12.15 -11.39 -10.21
CA LEU A 163 -11.79 -11.44 -8.78
C LEU A 163 -11.03 -12.71 -8.42
N LEU A 164 -11.48 -13.87 -8.93
CA LEU A 164 -10.77 -15.13 -8.74
C LEU A 164 -9.39 -15.11 -9.41
N GLY A 165 -9.32 -14.57 -10.64
CA GLY A 165 -8.08 -14.39 -11.37
C GLY A 165 -7.09 -13.49 -10.66
N SER A 166 -7.56 -12.47 -9.96
CA SER A 166 -6.70 -11.58 -9.19
C SER A 166 -6.05 -12.24 -7.98
N ILE A 167 -6.82 -13.04 -7.24
CA ILE A 167 -6.28 -13.89 -6.16
C ILE A 167 -5.21 -14.84 -6.72
N LEU A 168 -5.51 -15.52 -7.84
CA LEU A 168 -4.55 -16.43 -8.47
C LEU A 168 -3.30 -15.71 -9.00
N SER A 169 -3.48 -14.54 -9.61
CA SER A 169 -2.39 -13.72 -10.14
C SER A 169 -1.45 -13.29 -9.02
N ASN A 170 -1.98 -12.73 -7.93
CA ASN A 170 -1.16 -12.31 -6.80
C ASN A 170 -0.45 -13.49 -6.13
N MET A 171 -1.11 -14.63 -5.98
CA MET A 171 -0.55 -15.79 -5.27
C MET A 171 0.45 -16.62 -6.09
N LEU A 172 0.21 -16.76 -7.39
CA LEU A 172 1.04 -17.63 -8.23
C LEU A 172 1.96 -16.81 -9.14
N LEU A 173 1.41 -15.83 -9.86
CA LEU A 173 2.17 -15.06 -10.83
C LEU A 173 3.11 -14.08 -10.10
N VAL A 174 2.59 -13.23 -9.23
CA VAL A 174 3.38 -12.18 -8.57
C VAL A 174 4.38 -12.78 -7.60
N LEU A 175 3.94 -13.61 -6.65
CA LEU A 175 4.85 -14.28 -5.73
C LEU A 175 5.85 -15.18 -6.46
N GLY A 176 5.42 -15.90 -7.50
CA GLY A 176 6.31 -16.72 -8.32
C GLY A 176 7.39 -15.88 -9.01
N CYS A 177 7.01 -14.77 -9.64
CA CYS A 177 7.95 -13.82 -10.24
C CYS A 177 8.85 -13.16 -9.19
N ALA A 178 8.33 -12.82 -8.01
CA ALA A 178 9.09 -12.22 -6.93
C ALA A 178 10.16 -13.19 -6.40
N PHE A 179 9.80 -14.45 -6.12
CA PHE A 179 10.74 -15.48 -5.71
C PHE A 179 11.77 -15.80 -6.80
N PHE A 180 11.32 -15.85 -8.06
CA PHE A 180 12.21 -16.11 -9.19
C PHE A 180 13.23 -14.98 -9.38
N CYS A 181 12.78 -13.73 -9.45
CA CYS A 181 13.65 -12.57 -9.63
C CYS A 181 14.53 -12.32 -8.39
N GLY A 182 13.97 -12.43 -7.19
CA GLY A 182 14.73 -12.32 -5.94
C GLY A 182 15.81 -13.40 -5.83
N GLY A 183 15.46 -14.65 -6.12
CA GLY A 183 16.42 -15.77 -6.14
C GLY A 183 17.49 -15.65 -7.24
N LEU A 184 17.18 -15.03 -8.39
CA LEU A 184 18.18 -14.73 -9.42
C LEU A 184 19.18 -13.65 -8.96
N VAL A 185 18.70 -12.60 -8.29
CA VAL A 185 19.55 -11.52 -7.76
C VAL A 185 20.40 -12.04 -6.60
N PHE A 186 19.80 -12.79 -5.67
CA PHE A 186 20.45 -13.34 -4.49
C PHE A 186 20.77 -14.83 -4.64
N TYR A 187 21.32 -15.24 -5.79
CA TYR A 187 21.59 -16.66 -6.09
C TYR A 187 22.54 -17.39 -5.11
N GLN A 188 23.24 -16.64 -4.25
CA GLN A 188 24.16 -17.18 -3.24
C GLN A 188 23.54 -17.26 -1.82
N LYS A 189 22.33 -16.74 -1.63
CA LYS A 189 21.69 -16.59 -0.31
C LYS A 189 20.22 -16.98 -0.38
N ASP A 190 19.75 -17.72 0.62
CA ASP A 190 18.32 -17.94 0.80
C ASP A 190 17.67 -16.69 1.41
N GLN A 191 16.61 -16.20 0.76
CA GLN A 191 15.80 -15.11 1.28
C GLN A 191 14.87 -15.63 2.38
N VAL A 192 14.92 -15.00 3.56
CA VAL A 192 14.13 -15.41 4.74
C VAL A 192 12.95 -14.46 4.90
N PHE A 193 11.85 -14.99 5.45
CA PHE A 193 10.65 -14.24 5.77
C PHE A 193 10.10 -14.63 7.15
N ASP A 194 9.32 -13.74 7.73
CA ASP A 194 8.66 -13.95 9.00
C ASP A 194 7.57 -15.04 8.88
N LYS A 195 7.79 -16.12 9.64
CA LYS A 195 6.89 -17.28 9.64
C LYS A 195 5.53 -16.93 10.23
N GLY A 196 5.47 -16.04 11.22
CA GLY A 196 4.21 -15.65 11.87
C GLY A 196 3.29 -14.91 10.91
N PHE A 197 3.84 -13.91 10.22
CA PHE A 197 3.19 -13.13 9.19
C PHE A 197 2.68 -14.02 8.05
N ALA A 198 3.52 -14.90 7.53
CA ALA A 198 3.14 -15.83 6.47
C ALA A 198 2.02 -16.79 6.90
N VAL A 199 2.05 -17.31 8.13
CA VAL A 199 1.03 -18.23 8.65
C VAL A 199 -0.32 -17.55 8.83
N VAL A 200 -0.36 -16.35 9.43
CA VAL A 200 -1.61 -15.59 9.60
C VAL A 200 -2.23 -15.27 8.24
N ASN A 201 -1.43 -14.77 7.31
CA ASN A 201 -1.89 -14.39 5.97
C ASN A 201 -2.36 -15.59 5.14
N SER A 202 -1.64 -16.71 5.19
CA SER A 202 -2.04 -17.95 4.52
C SER A 202 -3.32 -18.52 5.14
N GLY A 203 -3.49 -18.43 6.46
CA GLY A 203 -4.70 -18.88 7.16
C GLY A 203 -5.93 -18.05 6.79
N LEU A 204 -5.79 -16.73 6.69
CA LEU A 204 -6.85 -15.82 6.23
C LEU A 204 -7.23 -16.10 4.78
N LEU A 205 -6.24 -16.29 3.90
CA LEU A 205 -6.51 -16.65 2.51
C LEU A 205 -7.22 -18.01 2.38
N LEU A 206 -6.81 -19.01 3.16
CA LEU A 206 -7.49 -20.31 3.21
C LEU A 206 -8.94 -20.16 3.66
N MET A 207 -9.20 -19.37 4.70
CA MET A 207 -10.55 -19.05 5.15
C MET A 207 -11.38 -18.41 4.03
N ALA A 208 -10.79 -17.51 3.26
CA ALA A 208 -11.45 -16.85 2.15
C ALA A 208 -11.79 -17.81 1.00
N VAL A 209 -10.82 -18.64 0.60
CA VAL A 209 -11.01 -19.66 -0.44
C VAL A 209 -12.10 -20.64 -0.02
N MET A 210 -12.09 -21.10 1.24
CA MET A 210 -13.13 -21.98 1.76
C MET A 210 -14.50 -21.29 1.77
N GLY A 211 -14.58 -20.02 2.21
CA GLY A 211 -15.80 -19.24 2.21
C GLY A 211 -16.46 -19.12 0.83
N ILE A 212 -15.64 -19.03 -0.23
CA ILE A 212 -16.11 -18.99 -1.63
C ILE A 212 -16.46 -20.39 -2.14
N LEU A 213 -15.68 -21.41 -1.77
CA LEU A 213 -15.81 -22.77 -2.28
C LEU A 213 -17.05 -23.49 -1.73
N PHE A 214 -17.45 -23.22 -0.48
CA PHE A 214 -18.61 -23.88 0.14
C PHE A 214 -19.93 -23.65 -0.62
N PRO A 215 -20.36 -22.41 -0.93
CA PRO A 215 -21.53 -22.16 -1.76
C PRO A 215 -21.40 -22.75 -3.18
N ALA A 216 -20.22 -22.64 -3.79
CA ALA A 216 -19.98 -23.15 -5.15
C ALA A 216 -20.11 -24.68 -5.25
N VAL A 217 -19.60 -25.42 -4.26
CA VAL A 217 -19.74 -26.87 -4.19
C VAL A 217 -21.20 -27.27 -4.00
N LEU A 218 -21.92 -26.59 -3.11
CA LEU A 218 -23.34 -26.90 -2.85
C LEU A 218 -24.21 -26.71 -4.11
N HIS A 219 -23.95 -25.64 -4.87
CA HIS A 219 -24.59 -25.40 -6.17
C HIS A 219 -24.28 -26.50 -7.18
N TYR A 220 -23.03 -26.96 -7.25
CA TYR A 220 -22.60 -27.96 -8.24
C TYR A 220 -23.07 -29.38 -7.89
N THR A 221 -23.09 -29.74 -6.60
CA THR A 221 -23.50 -31.08 -6.16
C THR A 221 -25.02 -31.23 -6.01
N HIS A 222 -25.78 -30.14 -6.16
CA HIS A 222 -27.24 -30.09 -5.91
C HIS A 222 -27.64 -30.72 -4.56
N SER A 223 -26.76 -30.65 -3.56
CA SER A 223 -26.97 -31.27 -2.23
C SER A 223 -27.77 -30.39 -1.28
N GLU A 224 -28.47 -29.40 -1.82
CA GLU A 224 -29.25 -28.43 -1.08
C GLU A 224 -30.58 -29.01 -0.60
N VAL A 225 -30.91 -28.75 0.67
CA VAL A 225 -32.19 -29.20 1.28
C VAL A 225 -33.37 -28.41 0.72
N HIS A 226 -33.14 -27.13 0.38
CA HIS A 226 -34.08 -26.26 -0.31
C HIS A 226 -33.37 -25.57 -1.47
N ALA A 227 -33.87 -25.79 -2.69
CA ALA A 227 -33.27 -25.29 -3.92
C ALA A 227 -33.08 -23.77 -3.90
N GLY A 228 -31.84 -23.31 -4.10
CA GLY A 228 -31.43 -21.89 -4.15
C GLY A 228 -31.40 -21.14 -2.81
N SER A 229 -32.28 -21.47 -1.86
CA SER A 229 -32.36 -20.73 -0.58
C SER A 229 -31.28 -21.14 0.42
N SER A 230 -30.83 -22.40 0.39
CA SER A 230 -29.76 -22.89 1.26
C SER A 230 -28.38 -22.39 0.82
N GLU A 231 -28.13 -22.34 -0.50
CA GLU A 231 -26.92 -21.73 -1.06
C GLU A 231 -26.84 -20.24 -0.71
N LEU A 232 -27.95 -19.51 -0.88
CA LEU A 232 -27.99 -18.08 -0.59
C LEU A 232 -27.77 -17.78 0.89
N ALA A 233 -28.40 -18.54 1.79
CA ALA A 233 -28.20 -18.39 3.23
C ALA A 233 -26.73 -18.65 3.63
N LEU A 234 -26.10 -19.66 3.03
CA LEU A 234 -24.70 -20.00 3.28
C LEU A 234 -23.74 -18.92 2.77
N SER A 235 -23.99 -18.36 1.58
CA SER A 235 -23.20 -17.27 1.01
C SER A 235 -23.29 -15.99 1.84
N ARG A 236 -24.50 -15.64 2.33
CA ARG A 236 -24.69 -14.49 3.23
C ARG A 236 -23.99 -14.67 4.57
N PHE A 237 -24.09 -15.86 5.15
CA PHE A 237 -23.41 -16.19 6.41
C PHE A 237 -21.89 -16.12 6.25
N SER A 238 -21.37 -16.69 5.16
CA SER A 238 -19.93 -16.64 4.84
C SER A 238 -19.46 -15.20 4.64
N SER A 239 -20.15 -14.39 3.84
CA SER A 239 -19.82 -12.96 3.61
C SER A 239 -19.76 -12.16 4.91
N CYS A 240 -20.71 -12.37 5.84
CA CYS A 240 -20.70 -11.73 7.15
C CYS A 240 -19.47 -12.11 7.99
N ILE A 241 -19.16 -13.40 8.10
CA ILE A 241 -17.97 -13.88 8.82
C ILE A 241 -16.69 -13.31 8.21
N MET A 242 -16.59 -13.34 6.89
CA MET A 242 -15.44 -12.82 6.13
C MET A 242 -15.24 -11.34 6.37
N LEU A 243 -16.31 -10.55 6.44
CA LEU A 243 -16.24 -9.12 6.71
C LEU A 243 -15.80 -8.83 8.15
N ILE A 244 -16.25 -9.62 9.13
CA ILE A 244 -15.80 -9.52 10.53
C ILE A 244 -14.32 -9.91 10.64
N ALA A 245 -13.91 -11.01 10.01
CA ALA A 245 -12.53 -11.46 9.99
C ALA A 245 -11.61 -10.42 9.33
N TYR A 246 -12.05 -9.81 8.23
CA TYR A 246 -11.34 -8.72 7.56
C TYR A 246 -11.24 -7.46 8.43
N ALA A 247 -12.33 -7.07 9.11
CA ALA A 247 -12.30 -5.93 10.03
C ALA A 247 -11.35 -6.17 11.22
N ALA A 248 -11.34 -7.38 11.78
CA ALA A 248 -10.40 -7.77 12.83
C ALA A 248 -8.95 -7.81 12.32
N TYR A 249 -8.73 -8.30 11.10
CA TYR A 249 -7.43 -8.27 10.42
C TYR A 249 -6.95 -6.83 10.21
N LEU A 250 -7.78 -5.95 9.64
CA LEU A 250 -7.44 -4.54 9.48
C LEU A 250 -7.17 -3.88 10.83
N PHE A 251 -7.97 -4.14 11.86
CA PHE A 251 -7.73 -3.59 13.19
C PHE A 251 -6.38 -4.05 13.76
N PHE A 252 -6.07 -5.34 13.64
CA PHE A 252 -4.79 -5.89 14.07
C PHE A 252 -3.63 -5.33 13.22
N GLN A 253 -3.80 -5.22 11.91
CA GLN A 253 -2.78 -4.69 11.02
C GLN A 253 -2.49 -3.22 11.34
N LEU A 254 -3.51 -2.39 11.49
CA LEU A 254 -3.35 -0.96 11.79
C LEU A 254 -2.81 -0.72 13.21
N LYS A 255 -3.23 -1.53 14.20
CA LYS A 255 -2.76 -1.40 15.59
C LYS A 255 -1.36 -2.00 15.81
N SER A 256 -1.11 -3.19 15.26
CA SER A 256 0.18 -3.88 15.40
C SER A 256 1.26 -3.18 14.58
N GLN A 257 0.92 -2.64 13.42
CA GLN A 257 1.87 -1.84 12.64
C GLN A 257 2.03 -0.41 13.17
N SER A 258 1.13 0.16 13.97
CA SER A 258 1.37 1.48 14.59
C SER A 258 2.62 1.55 15.48
N ASN A 259 3.20 0.40 15.86
CA ASN A 259 4.45 0.32 16.62
C ASN A 259 5.68 -0.10 15.78
N SER A 260 5.49 -0.40 14.48
CA SER A 260 6.55 -0.82 13.52
C SER A 260 6.49 -0.11 12.15
N TYR A 261 5.51 0.77 11.91
CA TYR A 261 5.44 1.62 10.72
C TYR A 261 6.29 2.88 10.97
N SER A 262 7.61 2.68 11.14
CA SER A 262 8.52 3.55 10.41
C SER A 262 8.28 3.28 8.93
N PRO A 263 8.27 4.30 8.06
CA PRO A 263 7.97 4.10 6.64
C PRO A 263 8.95 3.08 6.06
N LEU A 264 8.43 1.89 5.75
CA LEU A 264 8.92 0.85 4.81
C LEU A 264 10.43 0.51 4.71
N GLU A 265 11.33 1.01 5.54
CA GLU A 265 12.77 0.72 5.46
C GLU A 265 13.45 0.73 6.83
N GLU A 266 13.19 -0.25 7.70
CA GLU A 266 14.06 -0.50 8.86
C GLU A 266 14.43 -1.98 8.95
N GLU A 267 15.54 -2.33 8.30
CA GLU A 267 16.61 -3.17 8.84
C GLU A 267 17.73 -3.25 7.80
N THR A 268 18.52 -2.17 7.66
CA THR A 268 19.82 -2.24 6.99
C THR A 268 20.90 -1.92 8.02
N ASN A 269 21.83 -2.87 8.16
CA ASN A 269 23.00 -2.75 9.00
C ASN A 269 23.77 -1.45 8.72
N GLN A 270 24.28 -0.86 9.79
CA GLN A 270 25.17 0.29 9.79
C GLN A 270 26.29 0.11 8.77
N ASN A 271 26.56 1.18 8.01
CA ASN A 271 27.61 1.38 7.00
C ASN A 271 27.14 1.23 5.55
N GLU A 272 26.45 2.24 5.03
CA GLU A 272 26.85 2.96 3.81
C GLU A 272 25.95 4.21 3.65
N GLU A 273 26.57 5.28 3.16
CA GLU A 273 26.08 6.65 3.19
C GLU A 273 24.84 6.86 2.29
N THR A 274 23.97 7.81 2.70
CA THR A 274 22.77 8.35 2.02
C THR A 274 21.43 7.64 2.27
N SER A 275 20.95 7.71 3.51
CA SER A 275 19.52 7.62 3.83
C SER A 275 18.83 8.92 3.40
N GLU A 276 18.28 8.94 2.19
CA GLU A 276 17.19 9.87 1.89
C GLU A 276 16.01 9.43 2.75
N ASP A 277 15.67 10.22 3.79
CA ASP A 277 14.31 10.21 4.32
C ASP A 277 13.39 10.36 3.09
N GLU A 278 12.55 9.35 2.78
CA GLU A 278 11.57 9.46 1.69
C GLU A 278 10.51 10.49 2.08
N ASP A 279 10.88 11.76 1.96
CA ASP A 279 9.97 12.87 2.03
C ASP A 279 8.93 12.71 0.91
N PRO A 280 7.64 12.96 1.17
CA PRO A 280 6.62 12.89 0.14
C PRO A 280 7.01 13.80 -1.04
N GLU A 281 7.13 13.20 -2.22
CA GLU A 281 7.62 13.89 -3.43
C GLU A 281 6.62 14.95 -3.92
N ILE A 282 5.34 14.77 -3.59
CA ILE A 282 4.22 15.63 -4.00
C ILE A 282 3.39 16.05 -2.79
N SER A 283 2.86 17.27 -2.82
CA SER A 283 2.06 17.79 -1.70
C SER A 283 0.72 17.06 -1.55
N LYS A 284 0.15 17.05 -0.33
CA LYS A 284 -1.17 16.44 -0.03
C LYS A 284 -2.26 16.80 -1.03
N TRP A 285 -2.37 18.09 -1.39
CA TRP A 285 -3.39 18.56 -2.33
C TRP A 285 -3.12 18.09 -3.76
N GLU A 286 -1.86 18.03 -4.17
CA GLU A 286 -1.48 17.46 -5.47
C GLU A 286 -1.81 15.97 -5.52
N SER A 287 -1.54 15.19 -4.46
CA SER A 287 -1.91 13.77 -4.40
C SER A 287 -3.41 13.56 -4.57
N ILE A 288 -4.25 14.34 -3.90
CA ILE A 288 -5.73 14.25 -4.00
C ILE A 288 -6.21 14.58 -5.42
N ILE A 289 -5.65 15.63 -6.04
CA ILE A 289 -6.00 16.05 -7.39
C ILE A 289 -5.60 14.96 -8.39
N TRP A 290 -4.37 14.43 -8.30
CA TRP A 290 -3.91 13.35 -9.18
C TRP A 290 -4.70 12.07 -9.00
N LEU A 291 -4.99 11.67 -7.75
CA LEU A 291 -5.82 10.50 -7.46
C LEU A 291 -7.19 10.63 -8.14
N SER A 292 -7.81 11.81 -8.08
CA SER A 292 -9.11 12.06 -8.73
C SER A 292 -9.02 12.01 -10.27
N ILE A 293 -8.00 12.64 -10.86
CA ILE A 293 -7.82 12.67 -12.33
C ILE A 293 -7.54 11.26 -12.86
N LEU A 294 -6.64 10.52 -12.23
CA LEU A 294 -6.29 9.15 -12.62
C LEU A 294 -7.49 8.22 -12.48
N THR A 295 -8.24 8.32 -11.38
CA THR A 295 -9.48 7.56 -11.17
C THR A 295 -10.50 7.85 -12.27
N ALA A 296 -10.70 9.11 -12.64
CA ALA A 296 -11.61 9.47 -13.72
C ALA A 296 -11.17 8.90 -15.07
N TRP A 297 -9.87 8.92 -15.37
CA TRP A 297 -9.32 8.39 -16.62
C TRP A 297 -9.40 6.85 -16.68
N VAL A 298 -9.08 6.17 -15.59
CA VAL A 298 -9.26 4.71 -15.45
C VAL A 298 -10.73 4.34 -15.60
N SER A 299 -11.65 5.09 -14.98
CA SER A 299 -13.10 4.89 -15.11
C SER A 299 -13.58 5.02 -16.56
N LEU A 300 -13.13 6.05 -17.27
CA LEU A 300 -13.44 6.25 -18.68
C LEU A 300 -12.94 5.10 -19.56
N LEU A 301 -11.67 4.70 -19.41
CA LEU A 301 -11.11 3.58 -20.20
C LEU A 301 -11.71 2.22 -19.82
N SER A 302 -12.09 2.03 -18.56
CA SER A 302 -12.73 0.79 -18.10
C SER A 302 -14.07 0.55 -18.80
N GLY A 303 -14.83 1.61 -19.11
CA GLY A 303 -16.04 1.48 -19.92
C GLY A 303 -15.74 0.88 -21.31
N TYR A 304 -14.79 1.47 -22.05
CA TYR A 304 -14.38 0.97 -23.36
C TYR A 304 -13.78 -0.44 -23.31
N LEU A 305 -12.98 -0.73 -22.28
CA LEU A 305 -12.40 -2.06 -22.05
C LEU A 305 -13.51 -3.10 -21.91
N VAL A 306 -14.45 -2.85 -21.00
CA VAL A 306 -15.53 -3.76 -20.63
C VAL A 306 -16.49 -3.98 -21.80
N ASP A 307 -16.90 -2.92 -22.52
CA ASP A 307 -17.76 -3.02 -23.71
C ASP A 307 -17.11 -3.82 -24.86
N ALA A 308 -15.78 -3.88 -24.88
CA ALA A 308 -15.00 -4.58 -25.89
C ALA A 308 -14.68 -6.05 -25.56
N ILE A 309 -14.92 -6.52 -24.33
CA ILE A 309 -14.55 -7.89 -23.87
C ILE A 309 -15.09 -8.98 -24.80
N GLU A 310 -16.40 -8.97 -25.06
CA GLU A 310 -17.03 -9.99 -25.91
C GLU A 310 -16.51 -9.93 -27.35
N GLY A 311 -16.34 -8.71 -27.88
CA GLY A 311 -15.81 -8.52 -29.22
C GLY A 311 -14.35 -8.95 -29.36
N ALA A 312 -13.54 -8.76 -28.33
CA ALA A 312 -12.17 -9.24 -28.26
C ALA A 312 -12.10 -10.76 -28.20
N SER A 313 -12.97 -11.38 -27.40
CA SER A 313 -13.07 -12.85 -27.33
C SER A 313 -13.33 -13.46 -28.72
N VAL A 314 -14.28 -12.90 -29.48
CA VAL A 314 -14.60 -13.36 -30.84
C VAL A 314 -13.44 -13.07 -31.81
N SER A 315 -12.85 -11.87 -31.75
CA SER A 315 -11.79 -11.45 -32.69
C SER A 315 -10.48 -12.23 -32.50
N TRP A 316 -10.14 -12.57 -31.25
CA TRP A 316 -8.91 -13.29 -30.92
C TRP A 316 -9.10 -14.80 -30.80
N ASN A 317 -10.34 -15.27 -30.89
CA ASN A 317 -10.70 -16.67 -30.70
C ASN A 317 -10.19 -17.22 -29.34
N ILE A 318 -10.30 -16.42 -28.30
CA ILE A 318 -9.98 -16.80 -26.92
C ILE A 318 -11.23 -16.71 -26.05
N PRO A 319 -11.43 -17.61 -25.07
CA PRO A 319 -12.62 -17.60 -24.25
C PRO A 319 -12.65 -16.36 -23.33
N ILE A 320 -13.84 -15.79 -23.11
CA ILE A 320 -14.06 -14.70 -22.14
C ILE A 320 -13.45 -15.04 -20.79
N ALA A 321 -13.54 -16.31 -20.38
CA ALA A 321 -12.94 -16.76 -19.13
C ALA A 321 -11.42 -16.56 -19.05
N PHE A 322 -10.69 -16.74 -20.14
CA PHE A 322 -9.25 -16.49 -20.16
C PHE A 322 -8.96 -14.99 -20.05
N ILE A 323 -9.73 -14.16 -20.76
CA ILE A 323 -9.62 -12.70 -20.66
C ILE A 323 -9.83 -12.24 -19.20
N SER A 324 -10.89 -12.73 -18.56
CA SER A 324 -11.25 -12.34 -17.20
C SER A 324 -10.29 -12.87 -16.15
N VAL A 325 -9.88 -14.14 -16.21
CA VAL A 325 -9.01 -14.74 -15.17
C VAL A 325 -7.54 -14.29 -15.32
N ILE A 326 -7.06 -14.06 -16.54
CA ILE A 326 -5.63 -13.83 -16.79
C ILE A 326 -5.35 -12.38 -17.15
N LEU A 327 -6.01 -11.82 -18.17
CA LEU A 327 -5.61 -10.52 -18.73
C LEU A 327 -6.03 -9.34 -17.84
N LEU A 328 -7.27 -9.34 -17.36
CA LEU A 328 -7.79 -8.24 -16.54
C LEU A 328 -7.01 -8.06 -15.22
N PRO A 329 -6.71 -9.12 -14.43
CA PRO A 329 -6.04 -8.95 -13.15
C PRO A 329 -4.56 -8.56 -13.27
N ILE A 330 -3.89 -8.96 -14.35
CA ILE A 330 -2.51 -8.50 -14.63
C ILE A 330 -2.48 -6.97 -14.76
N VAL A 331 -3.48 -6.39 -15.41
CA VAL A 331 -3.55 -4.94 -15.62
C VAL A 331 -4.10 -4.21 -14.42
N GLY A 332 -5.10 -4.79 -13.75
CA GLY A 332 -5.72 -4.21 -12.55
C GLY A 332 -4.71 -4.01 -11.41
N ASN A 333 -3.81 -4.97 -11.22
CA ASN A 333 -2.85 -5.00 -10.12
C ASN A 333 -1.39 -4.74 -10.55
N ALA A 334 -1.16 -4.18 -11.73
CA ALA A 334 0.18 -3.98 -12.27
C ALA A 334 1.13 -3.20 -11.33
N ALA A 335 0.59 -2.23 -10.58
CA ALA A 335 1.33 -1.45 -9.59
C ALA A 335 1.90 -2.34 -8.48
N GLU A 336 1.02 -3.14 -7.88
CA GLU A 336 1.33 -4.05 -6.78
C GLU A 336 2.28 -5.16 -7.25
N HIS A 337 2.12 -5.63 -8.48
CA HIS A 337 2.97 -6.65 -9.09
C HIS A 337 4.42 -6.15 -9.22
N ALA A 338 4.59 -4.94 -9.77
CA ALA A 338 5.90 -4.33 -9.93
C ALA A 338 6.56 -4.04 -8.56
N GLY A 339 5.79 -3.53 -7.60
CA GLY A 339 6.27 -3.27 -6.24
C GLY A 339 6.74 -4.54 -5.53
N ALA A 340 5.93 -5.60 -5.54
CA ALA A 340 6.27 -6.87 -4.90
C ALA A 340 7.56 -7.48 -5.47
N ILE A 341 7.70 -7.53 -6.80
CA ILE A 341 8.91 -8.04 -7.45
C ILE A 341 10.13 -7.18 -7.09
N MET A 342 9.97 -5.85 -7.06
CA MET A 342 11.05 -4.94 -6.68
C MET A 342 11.50 -5.16 -5.24
N PHE A 343 10.57 -5.34 -4.29
CA PHE A 343 10.92 -5.63 -2.90
C PHE A 343 11.67 -6.95 -2.74
N ALA A 344 11.26 -8.01 -3.45
CA ALA A 344 11.99 -9.27 -3.45
C ALA A 344 13.41 -9.13 -4.03
N MET A 345 13.59 -8.33 -5.09
CA MET A 345 14.91 -8.01 -5.66
C MET A 345 15.78 -7.13 -4.75
N LYS A 346 15.20 -6.50 -3.72
CA LYS A 346 15.91 -5.72 -2.68
C LYS A 346 16.13 -6.48 -1.37
N ASP A 347 15.94 -7.80 -1.37
CA ASP A 347 16.01 -8.66 -0.20
C ASP A 347 14.95 -8.41 0.88
N LYS A 348 13.87 -7.71 0.52
CA LYS A 348 12.74 -7.41 1.42
C LYS A 348 11.56 -8.33 1.13
N LEU A 349 11.77 -9.64 1.30
CA LEU A 349 10.78 -10.66 0.91
C LEU A 349 9.49 -10.58 1.74
N ASP A 350 9.57 -10.16 3.01
CA ASP A 350 8.39 -9.89 3.85
C ASP A 350 7.46 -8.82 3.26
N LEU A 351 8.04 -7.75 2.70
CA LEU A 351 7.27 -6.69 2.04
C LEU A 351 6.61 -7.21 0.76
N SER A 352 7.32 -8.02 -0.02
CA SER A 352 6.75 -8.67 -1.21
C SER A 352 5.56 -9.58 -0.86
N LEU A 353 5.70 -10.38 0.19
CA LEU A 353 4.62 -11.23 0.71
C LEU A 353 3.44 -10.38 1.20
N GLY A 354 3.73 -9.28 1.90
CA GLY A 354 2.71 -8.38 2.42
C GLY A 354 1.88 -7.71 1.33
N VAL A 355 2.51 -7.26 0.25
CA VAL A 355 1.81 -6.67 -0.91
C VAL A 355 0.92 -7.72 -1.58
N ALA A 356 1.48 -8.86 -2.00
CA ALA A 356 0.75 -9.86 -2.77
C ALA A 356 -0.36 -10.55 -1.94
N ILE A 357 -0.07 -10.94 -0.70
CA ILE A 357 -1.05 -11.62 0.15
C ILE A 357 -2.05 -10.64 0.74
N GLY A 358 -1.62 -9.43 1.13
CA GLY A 358 -2.51 -8.39 1.63
C GLY A 358 -3.59 -8.00 0.61
N SER A 359 -3.19 -7.79 -0.64
CA SER A 359 -4.10 -7.53 -1.75
C SER A 359 -5.07 -8.70 -1.98
N SER A 360 -4.59 -9.95 -1.95
CA SER A 360 -5.43 -11.14 -2.10
C SER A 360 -6.44 -11.30 -0.95
N ILE A 361 -6.05 -11.02 0.30
CA ILE A 361 -6.95 -11.02 1.45
C ILE A 361 -8.02 -9.95 1.26
N GLN A 362 -7.66 -8.75 0.82
CA GLN A 362 -8.63 -7.71 0.57
C GLN A 362 -9.63 -8.10 -0.52
N ILE A 363 -9.15 -8.57 -1.67
CA ILE A 363 -10.03 -8.95 -2.78
C ILE A 363 -10.95 -10.09 -2.35
N SER A 364 -10.42 -11.12 -1.69
CA SER A 364 -11.18 -12.29 -1.28
C SER A 364 -12.15 -12.04 -0.12
N MET A 365 -11.75 -11.27 0.89
CA MET A 365 -12.59 -11.03 2.08
C MET A 365 -13.54 -9.84 1.92
N PHE A 366 -13.15 -8.80 1.18
CA PHE A 366 -13.96 -7.60 1.00
C PHE A 366 -14.67 -7.60 -0.36
N ALA A 367 -13.95 -7.73 -1.47
CA ALA A 367 -14.57 -7.58 -2.79
C ALA A 367 -15.51 -8.74 -3.12
N VAL A 368 -15.09 -10.00 -2.94
CA VAL A 368 -15.93 -11.17 -3.21
C VAL A 368 -17.13 -11.25 -2.26
N SER A 369 -16.92 -11.00 -0.96
CA SER A 369 -18.00 -10.97 0.04
C SER A 369 -19.07 -9.94 -0.29
N ASN A 370 -18.69 -8.71 -0.65
CA ASN A 370 -19.65 -7.67 -1.05
C ASN A 370 -20.31 -8.00 -2.39
N MET A 371 -19.60 -8.67 -3.30
CA MET A 371 -20.17 -8.97 -4.61
C MET A 371 -21.17 -10.12 -4.59
N ASN A 372 -20.99 -11.10 -3.71
CA ASN A 372 -22.04 -12.08 -3.41
C ASN A 372 -23.34 -11.38 -2.95
N THR A 373 -23.21 -10.30 -2.18
CA THR A 373 -24.33 -9.45 -1.75
C THR A 373 -24.89 -8.57 -2.87
N LEU A 374 -24.06 -8.06 -3.80
CA LEU A 374 -24.50 -7.22 -4.92
C LEU A 374 -25.15 -8.03 -6.06
N GLN A 375 -24.70 -9.26 -6.29
CA GLN A 375 -25.29 -10.19 -7.24
C GLN A 375 -26.76 -10.45 -6.88
N GLU A 376 -27.07 -10.48 -5.59
CA GLU A 376 -28.42 -10.56 -5.03
C GLU A 376 -29.29 -9.39 -5.52
N GLN A 377 -28.83 -8.15 -5.35
CA GLN A 377 -29.60 -6.95 -5.68
C GLN A 377 -29.86 -6.82 -7.19
N TYR A 378 -28.94 -7.28 -8.04
CA TYR A 378 -29.10 -7.27 -9.50
C TYR A 378 -30.00 -8.42 -10.00
N LEU A 379 -29.88 -9.63 -9.45
CA LEU A 379 -30.78 -10.76 -9.75
C LEU A 379 -32.24 -10.47 -9.34
N TYR A 380 -32.46 -9.83 -8.19
CA TYR A 380 -33.80 -9.43 -7.76
C TYR A 380 -34.41 -8.34 -8.66
N HIS A 381 -33.59 -7.45 -9.23
CA HIS A 381 -34.09 -6.34 -10.04
C HIS A 381 -34.36 -6.72 -11.51
N LEU A 382 -33.66 -7.72 -12.06
CA LEU A 382 -33.88 -8.24 -13.43
C LEU A 382 -34.88 -9.40 -13.53
N TRP A 383 -35.27 -10.04 -12.41
CA TRP A 383 -36.29 -11.10 -12.38
C TRP A 383 -37.67 -10.73 -11.77
N PRO A 384 -38.26 -9.52 -11.92
CA PRO A 384 -39.66 -9.33 -11.46
C PRO A 384 -40.71 -10.03 -12.33
N THR A 385 -40.37 -10.60 -13.50
CA THR A 385 -41.39 -11.10 -14.43
C THR A 385 -40.94 -12.36 -15.17
N LYS A 386 -41.18 -13.54 -14.59
CA LYS A 386 -41.74 -14.75 -15.26
C LYS A 386 -42.01 -15.84 -14.21
N LEU A 387 -43.02 -15.62 -13.37
CA LEU A 387 -43.78 -16.68 -12.70
C LEU A 387 -45.27 -16.36 -12.82
N VAL A 388 -45.76 -16.38 -14.06
CA VAL A 388 -47.13 -16.77 -14.37
C VAL A 388 -47.00 -17.79 -15.50
N GLY A 389 -47.41 -19.01 -15.21
CA GLY A 389 -47.33 -20.19 -16.06
C GLY A 389 -47.57 -21.42 -15.22
#